data_AF-A0A4Q5PEZ8-F1
#
_entry.id   AF-A0A4Q5PEZ8-F1
#
_cell.length_a   1.000
_cell.length_b   1.000
_cell.length_c   1.000
_cell.angle_alpha   90.00
_cell.angle_beta   90.00
_cell.angle_gamma   90.00
#
_symmetry.space_group_name_H-M   'P 1'
#
loop_
_entity.id
_entity.type
_entity.pdbx_description
1 polymer ?
#
loop_
_entity_poly.entity_id
_entity_poly.type
_entity_poly.pdbx_seq_one_letter_code
_entity_poly.pdbx_strand_id
1 'polypeptide(L)' 'MTRSQALTLKSLAIEAYQPRQFEPELTRAEAAQRIQMLRDEIALADSF' A
#
# COMPACT_ATOMS: atom_id res chain seq x y z
N MET A 1 -0.16 -9.47 -8.95
CA MET A 1 0.75 -8.42 -8.44
C MET A 1 2.20 -8.66 -8.91
N THR A 2 3.03 -7.62 -9.11
CA THR A 2 4.49 -7.80 -9.33
C THR A 2 5.27 -7.87 -8.02
N ARG A 3 6.50 -8.38 -8.07
CA ARG A 3 7.43 -8.33 -6.93
C ARG A 3 7.67 -6.90 -6.43
N SER A 4 7.80 -5.93 -7.34
CA SER A 4 7.96 -4.52 -6.98
C SER A 4 6.74 -3.97 -6.24
N GLN A 5 5.52 -4.25 -6.75
CA GLN A 5 4.28 -3.85 -6.09
C GLN A 5 4.14 -4.48 -4.70
N ALA A 6 4.50 -5.76 -4.54
CA ALA A 6 4.45 -6.43 -3.25
C ALA A 6 5.38 -5.77 -2.21
N LEU A 7 6.59 -5.40 -2.61
CA LEU A 7 7.54 -4.69 -1.73
C LEU A 7 7.04 -3.29 -1.37
N THR A 8 6.53 -2.54 -2.35
CA THR A 8 5.96 -1.20 -2.12
C THR A 8 4.75 -1.26 -1.19
N LEU A 9 3.82 -2.18 -1.44
CA LEU A 9 2.62 -2.36 -0.61
C LEU A 9 3.01 -2.73 0.83
N LYS A 10 3.99 -3.62 1.02
CA LYS A 10 4.48 -4.00 2.36
C LYS A 10 5.08 -2.81 3.11
N SER A 11 5.87 -1.98 2.42
CA SER A 11 6.49 -0.79 3.02
C SER A 11 5.42 0.20 3.48
N LEU A 12 4.49 0.56 2.59
CA LEU A 12 3.42 1.52 2.87
C LEU A 12 2.46 1.03 3.95
N ALA A 13 2.14 -0.28 3.96
CA ALA A 13 1.27 -0.86 4.99
C ALA A 13 1.91 -0.82 6.39
N ILE A 14 3.24 -0.88 6.50
CA ILE A 14 3.96 -0.73 7.77
C ILE A 14 3.93 0.74 8.21
N GLU A 15 4.22 1.65 7.29
CA GLU A 15 4.24 3.10 7.51
C GLU A 15 2.88 3.63 7.96
N ALA A 16 1.80 3.16 7.34
CA ALA A 16 0.43 3.50 7.71
C ALA A 16 -0.08 2.76 8.97
N TYR A 17 0.75 1.95 9.65
CA TYR A 17 0.34 1.07 10.77
C TYR A 17 -0.81 0.09 10.43
N GLN A 18 -0.96 -0.29 9.16
CA GLN A 18 -2.03 -1.16 8.65
C GLN A 18 -1.50 -2.45 7.99
N PRO A 19 -0.79 -3.33 8.73
CA PRO A 19 -0.13 -4.50 8.16
C PRO A 19 -1.11 -5.55 7.58
N ARG A 20 -2.39 -5.53 7.99
CA ARG A 20 -3.44 -6.44 7.48
C ARG A 20 -3.89 -6.11 6.06
N GLN A 21 -3.46 -4.99 5.48
CA GLN A 21 -3.80 -4.64 4.10
C GLN A 21 -3.06 -5.49 3.05
N PHE A 22 -2.08 -6.29 3.47
CA PHE A 22 -1.34 -7.21 2.62
C PHE A 22 -2.16 -8.50 2.38
N GLU A 23 -3.07 -8.47 1.40
CA GLU A 23 -3.63 -9.72 0.89
C GLU A 23 -2.70 -10.30 -0.19
N PRO A 24 -2.25 -11.56 -0.06
CA PRO A 24 -1.26 -12.15 -0.97
C PRO A 24 -1.78 -12.38 -2.40
N GLU A 25 -3.09 -12.30 -2.63
CA GLU A 25 -3.75 -12.65 -3.91
C GLU A 25 -4.14 -11.46 -4.78
N LEU A 26 -3.63 -10.25 -4.51
CA LEU A 26 -3.96 -9.07 -5.31
C LEU A 26 -3.51 -9.21 -6.77
N THR A 27 -4.39 -8.83 -7.69
CA THR A 27 -4.02 -8.59 -9.10
C THR A 27 -3.07 -7.39 -9.21
N ARG A 28 -2.47 -7.21 -10.40
CA ARG A 28 -1.60 -6.06 -10.67
C ARG A 28 -2.34 -4.72 -10.52
N ALA A 29 -3.62 -4.68 -10.90
CA ALA A 29 -4.43 -3.47 -10.85
C ALA A 29 -4.84 -3.13 -9.41
N GLU A 30 -5.32 -4.12 -8.66
CA GLU A 30 -5.71 -3.93 -7.25
C GLU A 30 -4.51 -3.51 -6.39
N ALA A 31 -3.34 -4.11 -6.61
CA ALA A 31 -2.13 -3.70 -5.93
C ALA A 31 -1.75 -2.24 -6.24
N ALA A 32 -1.93 -1.79 -7.50
CA ALA A 32 -1.65 -0.39 -7.88
C ALA A 32 -2.62 0.59 -7.21
N GLN A 33 -3.92 0.28 -7.19
CA GLN A 33 -4.93 1.10 -6.54
C GLN A 33 -4.67 1.23 -5.04
N ARG A 34 -4.33 0.11 -4.38
CA ARG A 34 -4.08 0.10 -2.93
C ARG A 34 -2.79 0.83 -2.55
N ILE A 35 -1.75 0.73 -3.37
CA ILE A 35 -0.54 1.56 -3.24
C ILE A 35 -0.90 3.04 -3.31
N GLN A 36 -1.77 3.46 -4.25
CA GLN A 36 -2.17 4.86 -4.35
C GLN A 36 -2.94 5.32 -3.13
N MET A 37 -3.92 4.54 -2.66
CA MET A 37 -4.69 4.89 -1.46
C MET A 37 -3.81 5.05 -0.22
N LEU A 38 -2.86 4.14 0.00
CA LEU A 38 -1.94 4.23 1.13
C LEU A 38 -1.04 5.46 1.04
N ARG A 39 -0.57 5.82 -0.17
CA ARG A 39 0.22 7.05 -0.38
C ARG A 39 -0.58 8.31 -0.05
N ASP A 40 -1.83 8.37 -0.47
CA ASP A 40 -2.71 9.50 -0.21
C ASP A 40 -3.02 9.62 1.29
N GLU A 41 -3.24 8.50 1.97
CA GLU A 41 -3.47 8.45 3.42
C GLU A 41 -2.25 8.94 4.21
N ILE A 42 -1.05 8.46 3.86
CA ILE A 42 0.21 8.91 4.50
C ILE A 42 0.42 10.40 4.26
N ALA A 43 0.27 10.87 3.01
CA ALA A 43 0.44 12.29 2.68
C ALA A 43 -0.56 13.19 3.42
N LEU A 44 -1.79 12.71 3.63
CA LEU A 44 -2.78 13.41 4.44
C LEU A 44 -2.34 13.48 5.91
N ALA A 45 -1.85 12.38 6.48
CA ALA A 45 -1.38 12.34 7.86
C ALA A 45 -0.18 13.28 8.08
N ASP A 46 0.75 13.37 7.13
CA ASP A 46 1.92 14.25 7.19
C ASP A 46 1.59 15.76 7.04
N SER A 47 0.37 16.08 6.60
CA SER A 47 -0.06 17.47 6.35
C SER A 47 -0.65 18.20 7.56
N PHE A 48 -0.76 17.52 8.72
CA PHE A 48 -1.28 18.05 9.99
C PHE A 48 -0.18 18.18 11.05
#